data_AF-A0A2H0K6S4-F1
#
_entry.id   AF-A0A2H0K6S4-F1
#
_cell.length_a   1.000
_cell.length_b   1.000
_cell.length_c   1.000
_cell.angle_alpha   90.00
_cell.angle_beta   90.00
_cell.angle_gamma   90.00
#
_symmetry.space_group_name_H-M   'P 1'
#
loop_
_entity.id
_entity.type
_entity.pdbx_description
1 polymer ?
#
loop_
_entity_poly.entity_id
_entity_poly.type
_entity_poly.pdbx_seq_one_letter_code
_entity_poly.pdbx_strand_id
1 'polypeptide(L)'
;MWISFNPRVSDSIKKELERFGAAKVIVTPREANDTDIALASWGRLDKFDIENDTLPVERIKDFIKRHTNKGPEQVPGSSGGI
;
A
#
# COMPACT_ATOMS: atom_id res chain seq x y z
N MET A 1 -5.97 4.68 -2.35
CA MET A 1 -5.17 3.85 -1.43
C MET A 1 -3.83 4.53 -1.20
N TRP A 2 -3.27 4.45 -0.01
CA TRP A 2 -1.95 5.01 0.29
C TRP A 2 -1.06 3.96 0.94
N ILE A 3 0.13 3.74 0.38
CA ILE A 3 1.24 3.00 0.97
C ILE A 3 2.30 4.01 1.39
N SER A 4 2.63 4.06 2.66
CA SER A 4 3.73 4.89 3.18
C SER A 4 4.81 4.00 3.78
N PHE A 5 6.07 4.40 3.61
CA PHE A 5 7.20 3.62 4.12
C PHE A 5 8.22 4.51 4.84
N ASN A 6 8.85 3.98 5.88
CA ASN A 6 9.95 4.65 6.55
C ASN A 6 11.19 4.66 5.63
N PRO A 7 11.85 5.81 5.39
CA PRO A 7 13.01 5.88 4.49
C PRO A 7 14.20 4.98 4.87
N ARG A 8 14.22 4.47 6.12
CA ARG A 8 15.24 3.55 6.64
C ARG A 8 15.23 2.16 6.01
N VAL A 9 14.15 1.77 5.32
CA VAL A 9 14.07 0.47 4.63
C VAL A 9 15.11 0.39 3.49
N SER A 10 15.51 -0.82 3.10
CA SER A 10 16.52 -0.99 2.06
C SER A 10 16.06 -0.48 0.69
N ASP A 11 17.00 -0.14 -0.18
CA ASP A 11 16.66 0.33 -1.54
C ASP A 11 15.99 -0.75 -2.39
N SER A 12 16.22 -2.03 -2.08
CA SER A 12 15.52 -3.16 -2.68
C SER A 12 14.02 -3.09 -2.36
N ILE A 13 13.68 -2.86 -1.09
CA ILE A 13 12.30 -2.68 -0.63
C ILE A 13 11.64 -1.46 -1.29
N LYS A 14 12.35 -0.33 -1.35
CA LYS A 14 11.82 0.89 -2.00
C LYS A 14 11.43 0.59 -3.46
N LYS A 15 12.30 -0.10 -4.18
CA LYS A 15 12.08 -0.48 -5.59
C LYS A 15 10.92 -1.45 -5.76
N GLU A 16 10.71 -2.37 -4.82
CA GLU A 16 9.53 -3.23 -4.81
C GLU A 16 8.24 -2.45 -4.53
N LEU A 17 8.27 -1.48 -3.61
CA LEU A 17 7.14 -0.62 -3.29
C LEU A 17 6.71 0.25 -4.47
N GLU A 18 7.65 0.76 -5.26
CA GLU A 18 7.38 1.54 -6.48
C GLU A 18 6.52 0.77 -7.49
N ARG A 19 6.61 -0.57 -7.53
CA ARG A 19 5.79 -1.41 -8.42
C ARG A 19 4.31 -1.37 -8.09
N PHE A 20 3.95 -0.98 -6.87
CA PHE A 20 2.55 -0.79 -6.48
C PHE A 20 2.00 0.58 -6.87
N GLY A 21 2.87 1.53 -7.25
CA GLY A 21 2.47 2.84 -7.74
C GLY A 21 1.61 2.71 -8.99
N ALA A 22 0.33 3.09 -8.87
CA ALA A 22 -0.63 3.04 -9.97
C ALA A 22 -1.68 4.14 -9.77
N ALA A 23 -2.56 4.37 -10.77
CA ALA A 23 -3.55 5.45 -10.75
C ALA A 23 -4.43 5.53 -9.48
N LYS A 24 -4.55 4.44 -8.69
CA LYS A 24 -5.36 4.37 -7.46
C LYS A 24 -4.55 4.11 -6.18
N VAL A 25 -3.23 3.96 -6.29
CA VAL A 25 -2.32 3.64 -5.18
C VAL A 25 -1.17 4.63 -5.18
N ILE A 26 -1.13 5.44 -4.12
CA ILE A 26 -0.06 6.40 -3.88
C ILE A 26 0.99 5.74 -3.00
N VAL A 27 2.27 5.83 -3.38
CA VAL A 27 3.39 5.29 -2.63
C VAL A 27 4.32 6.45 -2.26
N THR A 28 4.58 6.68 -0.98
CA THR A 28 5.44 7.81 -0.54
C THR A 28 6.34 7.46 0.65
N PRO A 29 7.55 8.02 0.72
CA PRO A 29 8.35 7.99 1.93
C PRO A 29 7.68 8.79 3.06
N ARG A 30 7.83 8.34 4.30
CA ARG A 30 7.35 9.02 5.51
C ARG A 30 8.20 8.67 6.73
N GLU A 31 8.99 9.61 7.21
CA GLU A 31 9.88 9.45 8.37
C GLU A 31 9.12 9.25 9.68
N ALA A 32 7.95 9.88 9.81
CA ALA A 32 7.10 9.79 11.00
C ALA A 32 6.29 8.48 11.09
N ASN A 33 6.64 7.43 10.33
CA ASN A 33 6.02 6.12 10.47
C ASN A 33 6.61 5.40 11.69
N ASP A 34 5.73 4.94 12.59
CA ASP A 34 6.13 4.15 13.76
C ASP A 34 6.71 2.77 13.37
N THR A 35 6.30 2.25 12.20
CA THR A 35 6.72 0.96 11.61
C THR A 35 7.36 1.17 10.24
N ASP A 36 7.99 0.14 9.68
CA ASP A 36 8.58 0.24 8.34
C ASP A 36 7.55 0.57 7.25
N ILE A 37 6.39 -0.09 7.25
CA ILE A 37 5.33 0.11 6.24
C ILE A 37 4.01 0.44 6.94
N ALA A 38 3.24 1.37 6.35
CA ALA A 38 1.86 1.65 6.72
C ALA A 38 0.96 1.78 5.48
N LEU A 39 -0.08 0.95 5.42
CA LEU A 39 -1.11 0.93 4.38
C LEU A 39 -2.37 1.62 4.92
N ALA A 40 -2.87 2.60 4.19
CA ALA A 40 -4.05 3.38 4.59
C ALA A 40 -5.10 3.44 3.47
N SER A 41 -6.37 3.30 3.86
CA SER A 41 -7.52 3.50 2.98
C SER A 41 -8.78 3.78 3.82
N TRP A 42 -9.43 4.92 3.60
CA TRP A 42 -10.78 5.22 4.15
C TRP A 42 -11.01 4.76 5.59
N GLY A 43 -10.22 5.28 6.53
CA GLY A 43 -10.32 4.94 7.96
C GLY A 43 -9.78 3.56 8.35
N ARG A 44 -9.22 2.79 7.40
CA ARG A 44 -8.46 1.57 7.63
C ARG A 44 -6.97 1.83 7.59
N LEU A 45 -6.26 1.21 8.51
CA LEU A 45 -4.83 1.34 8.69
C LEU A 45 -4.25 -0.03 9.02
N ASP A 46 -3.30 -0.50 8.22
CA ASP A 46 -2.50 -1.71 8.48
C ASP A 46 -1.03 -1.30 8.53
N LYS A 47 -0.37 -1.54 9.68
CA LYS A 47 1.03 -1.17 9.92
C LYS A 47 1.82 -2.44 10.23
N PHE A 48 3.04 -2.53 9.72
CA PHE A 48 3.94 -3.64 10.02
C PHE A 48 5.40 -3.28 9.73
N ASP A 49 6.30 -3.97 10.44
CA ASP A 49 7.73 -3.93 10.18
C ASP A 49 8.13 -5.01 9.17
N ILE A 50 9.25 -4.80 8.48
CA ILE A 50 9.78 -5.73 7.50
C ILE A 50 10.68 -6.73 8.23
N GLU A 51 10.38 -8.01 8.06
CA GLU A 51 11.21 -9.09 8.57
C GLU A 51 12.13 -9.62 7.47
N ASN A 52 13.42 -9.82 7.78
CA ASN A 52 14.42 -10.40 6.87
C ASN A 52 14.57 -9.66 5.53
N ASP A 53 14.44 -8.33 5.53
CA ASP A 53 14.53 -7.47 4.33
C ASP A 53 13.64 -7.92 3.17
N THR A 54 12.53 -8.59 3.48
CA THR A 54 11.61 -9.17 2.49
C THR A 54 10.25 -8.50 2.57
N LEU A 55 9.81 -7.87 1.48
CA LEU A 55 8.51 -7.22 1.43
C LEU A 55 7.38 -8.28 1.42
N PRO A 56 6.40 -8.23 2.35
CA PRO A 56 5.26 -9.14 2.33
C PRO A 56 4.25 -8.71 1.25
N VAL A 57 4.61 -8.94 -0.01
CA VAL A 57 3.86 -8.54 -1.21
C VAL A 57 2.40 -9.02 -1.16
N GLU A 58 2.16 -10.25 -0.69
CA GLU A 58 0.81 -10.80 -0.61
C GLU A 58 -0.08 -10.05 0.39
N ARG A 59 0.46 -9.64 1.54
CA ARG A 59 -0.26 -8.83 2.55
C ARG A 59 -0.68 -7.48 1.96
N ILE A 60 0.21 -6.83 1.22
CA ILE A 60 -0.05 -5.56 0.55
C ILE A 60 -1.13 -5.73 -0.53
N LYS A 61 -0.99 -6.74 -1.38
CA LYS A 61 -1.98 -7.04 -2.44
C LYS A 61 -3.36 -7.34 -1.86
N ASP A 62 -3.43 -8.13 -0.80
CA ASP A 62 -4.68 -8.45 -0.12
C ASP A 62 -5.34 -7.20 0.48
N PHE A 63 -4.58 -6.34 1.15
CA PHE A 63 -5.08 -5.07 1.66
C PHE A 63 -5.63 -4.17 0.54
N ILE A 64 -4.91 -4.05 -0.58
CA ILE A 64 -5.35 -3.30 -1.76
C ILE A 64 -6.65 -3.90 -2.31
N LYS A 65 -6.73 -5.21 -2.51
CA LYS A 65 -7.92 -5.88 -3.04
C LYS A 65 -9.14 -5.67 -2.15
N ARG A 66 -8.97 -5.74 -0.83
CA ARG A 66 -10.06 -5.58 0.14
C ARG A 66 -10.59 -4.15 0.24
N HIS A 67 -9.74 -3.15 0.03
CA HIS A 67 -10.06 -1.75 0.34
C HIS A 67 -10.06 -0.80 -0.87
N THR A 68 -9.70 -1.28 -2.06
CA THR A 68 -9.82 -0.48 -3.30
C THR A 68 -11.29 -0.38 -3.72
N ASN A 69 -11.70 0.80 -4.21
CA ASN A 69 -13.10 1.12 -4.57
C ASN A 69 -14.12 0.95 -3.42
N LYS A 70 -13.67 0.99 -2.15
CA LYS A 70 -14.52 0.92 -0.96
C LYS A 70 -14.64 2.27 -0.22
N GLY A 71 -14.39 3.37 -0.93
CA GLY A 71 -14.61 4.71 -0.40
C GLY A 71 -16.10 5.06 -0.29
N PRO A 72 -16.44 6.16 0.41
CA PRO A 72 -17.82 6.65 0.50
C PRO A 72 -18.41 6.99 -0.88
N GLU A 73 -17.58 7.42 -1.83
CA GLU A 73 -17.95 7.41 -3.25
C GLU A 73 -17.93 5.97 -3.76
N GLN A 74 -19.13 5.38 -3.96
CA GLN A 74 -19.33 4.19 -4.77
C GLN A 74 -18.99 4.53 -6.24
N VAL A 75 -17.72 4.74 -6.56
CA VAL A 75 -17.27 4.84 -7.95
C VAL A 75 -17.63 3.48 -8.56
N PRO A 76 -18.54 3.40 -9.53
CA PRO A 76 -18.85 2.13 -10.18
C PRO A 76 -17.52 1.57 -10.65
N GLY A 77 -17.18 0.37 -10.18
CA GLY A 77 -16.16 -0.40 -10.87
C GLY A 77 -16.60 -0.38 -12.33
N SER A 78 -15.76 0.15 -13.21
CA SER A 78 -15.90 -0.16 -14.62
C SER A 78 -15.75 -1.66 -14.69
N SER A 79 -16.88 -2.36 -14.61
CA SER A 79 -17.06 -3.75 -14.97
C SER A 79 -16.77 -3.81 -16.46
N GLY A 80 -15.49 -3.78 -16.82
CA GLY A 80 -15.03 -4.29 -18.08
C GLY A 80 -15.10 -5.81 -17.98
N GLY A 81 -16.30 -6.37 -18.21
CA GLY A 81 -16.38 -7.55 -19.07
C GLY A 81 -15.80 -7.15 -20.41
N ILE A 82 -15.00 -7.96 -21.08
CA ILE A 82 -15.18 -9.36 -21.50
C ILE A 82 -13.79 -9.95 -21.73
#